data_AF-A0A6I5PKD5-F1
#
_entry.id   AF-A0A6I5PKD5-F1
#
_cell.length_a   1.000
_cell.length_b   1.000
_cell.length_c   1.000
_cell.angle_alpha   90.00
_cell.angle_beta   90.00
_cell.angle_gamma   90.00
#
_symmetry.space_group_name_H-M   'P 1'
#
loop_
_entity.id
_entity.type
_entity.pdbx_description
1 polymer ?
#
loop_
_entity_poly.entity_id
_entity_poly.type
_entity_poly.pdbx_seq_one_letter_code
_entity_poly.pdbx_strand_id
1 'polypeptide(L)'
;MQSVNESTVHNALSAILNTLGTPDTTLHQEALEAYQSGDADKLRLLAATHLGDHFCRSLGYAVSAKTKPGLPTVAVVLAEAARAAADFAREREM
;
A
#
# COMPACT_ATOMS: atom_id res chain seq x y z
N MET A 1 -5.44 -24.87 7.43
CA MET A 1 -5.28 -24.01 8.63
C MET A 1 -4.64 -22.72 8.15
N GLN A 2 -5.44 -21.68 7.85
CA GLN A 2 -4.87 -20.36 7.52
C GLN A 2 -4.12 -19.88 8.76
N SER A 3 -2.82 -19.58 8.60
CA SER A 3 -1.99 -19.16 9.72
C SER A 3 -2.47 -17.80 10.22
N VAL A 4 -2.47 -17.59 11.53
CA VAL A 4 -2.88 -16.33 12.20
C VAL A 4 -2.17 -15.08 11.63
N ASN A 5 -1.05 -15.27 10.94
CA ASN A 5 -0.31 -14.21 10.26
C ASN A 5 -1.01 -13.69 8.99
N GLU A 6 -1.62 -14.54 8.18
CA GLU A 6 -2.24 -14.11 6.91
C GLU A 6 -3.48 -13.25 7.14
N SER A 7 -4.31 -13.61 8.13
CA SER A 7 -5.48 -12.81 8.50
C SER A 7 -5.09 -11.45 9.08
N THR A 8 -4.00 -11.40 9.87
CA THR A 8 -3.47 -10.15 10.42
C THR A 8 -2.94 -9.22 9.33
N VAL A 9 -2.17 -9.76 8.37
CA VAL A 9 -1.69 -8.99 7.21
C VAL A 9 -2.86 -8.48 6.38
N HIS A 10 -3.87 -9.31 6.12
CA HIS A 10 -5.07 -8.90 5.39
C HIS A 10 -5.81 -7.75 6.09
N ASN A 11 -6.02 -7.83 7.40
CA ASN A 11 -6.68 -6.77 8.17
C ASN A 11 -5.88 -5.46 8.13
N ALA A 12 -4.55 -5.53 8.25
CA ALA A 12 -3.69 -4.37 8.15
C ALA A 12 -3.77 -3.71 6.77
N LEU A 13 -3.71 -4.50 5.70
CA LEU A 13 -3.87 -4.02 4.32
C LEU A 13 -5.23 -3.35 4.09
N SER A 14 -6.30 -3.93 4.62
CA SER A 14 -7.64 -3.33 4.55
C SER A 14 -7.71 -1.99 5.28
N ALA A 15 -7.10 -1.87 6.47
CA ALA A 15 -7.03 -0.59 7.19
C ALA A 15 -6.22 0.48 6.43
N ILE A 16 -5.11 0.08 5.80
CA ILE A 16 -4.28 0.96 4.95
C ILE A 16 -5.09 1.48 3.75
N LEU A 17 -5.79 0.60 3.04
CA LEU A 17 -6.62 0.99 1.89
C LEU A 17 -7.77 1.92 2.30
N ASN A 18 -8.41 1.66 3.43
CA ASN A 18 -9.45 2.54 3.96
C ASN A 18 -8.90 3.93 4.32
N THR A 19 -7.66 4.00 4.84
CA THR A 19 -6.98 5.26 5.16
C THR A 19 -6.63 6.05 3.90
N LEU A 20 -6.18 5.37 2.84
CA LEU A 20 -5.94 5.99 1.53
C LEU A 20 -7.23 6.54 0.91
N GLY A 21 -8.37 5.88 1.15
CA GLY A 21 -9.66 6.31 0.61
C GLY A 21 -9.68 6.24 -0.91
N THR A 22 -10.21 7.29 -1.55
CA THR A 22 -10.34 7.36 -3.01
C THR A 22 -9.12 7.99 -3.68
N PRO A 23 -8.70 7.50 -4.86
CA PRO A 23 -7.73 8.19 -5.71
C PRO A 23 -8.15 9.63 -6.03
N ASP A 24 -7.21 10.58 -5.93
CA ASP A 24 -7.43 11.99 -6.27
C ASP A 24 -6.86 12.35 -7.65
N THR A 25 -5.91 11.57 -8.17
CA THR A 25 -5.22 11.81 -9.44
C THR A 25 -5.25 10.59 -10.34
N THR A 26 -4.98 10.77 -11.64
CA THR A 26 -4.83 9.66 -12.60
C THR A 26 -3.71 8.72 -12.19
N LEU A 27 -2.63 9.25 -11.60
CA LEU A 27 -1.53 8.44 -11.06
C LEU A 27 -2.00 7.55 -9.90
N HIS A 28 -2.82 8.06 -8.99
CA HIS A 28 -3.39 7.26 -7.90
C HIS A 28 -4.33 6.19 -8.44
N GLN A 29 -5.13 6.49 -9.47
CA GLN A 29 -6.00 5.52 -10.12
C GLN A 29 -5.17 4.39 -10.72
N GLU A 30 -4.11 4.73 -11.47
CA GLU A 30 -3.20 3.75 -12.06
C GLU A 30 -2.52 2.87 -11.00
N ALA A 31 -2.08 3.46 -9.89
CA ALA A 31 -1.48 2.73 -8.78
C ALA A 31 -2.50 1.79 -8.10
N LEU A 32 -3.74 2.25 -7.89
CA LEU A 32 -4.79 1.42 -7.30
C LEU A 32 -5.19 0.27 -8.22
N GLU A 33 -5.30 0.51 -9.53
CA GLU A 33 -5.57 -0.54 -10.53
C GLU A 33 -4.45 -1.59 -10.52
N ALA A 34 -3.20 -1.17 -10.50
CA ALA A 34 -2.05 -2.07 -10.40
C ALA A 34 -2.07 -2.88 -9.08
N TYR A 35 -2.48 -2.27 -7.96
CA TYR A 35 -2.65 -2.98 -6.69
C TYR A 35 -3.73 -4.06 -6.76
N GLN A 36 -4.86 -3.73 -7.37
CA GLN A 36 -6.03 -4.61 -7.49
C GLN A 36 -5.75 -5.78 -8.45
N SER A 37 -5.11 -5.51 -9.59
CA SER A 37 -4.72 -6.54 -10.57
C SER A 37 -3.56 -7.42 -10.10
N GLY A 38 -2.83 -7.00 -9.06
CA GLY A 38 -1.67 -7.72 -8.55
C GLY A 38 -0.37 -7.44 -9.31
N ASP A 39 -0.32 -6.38 -10.11
CA ASP A 39 0.86 -5.91 -10.83
C ASP A 39 1.84 -5.22 -9.87
N ALA A 40 2.56 -6.05 -9.11
CA ALA A 40 3.50 -5.60 -8.09
C ALA A 40 4.70 -4.86 -8.67
N ASP A 41 5.13 -5.19 -9.90
CA ASP A 41 6.30 -4.56 -10.52
C ASP A 41 5.97 -3.15 -11.00
N LYS A 42 4.79 -2.96 -11.63
CA LYS A 42 4.29 -1.63 -11.95
C LYS A 42 4.15 -0.76 -10.71
N LEU A 43 3.59 -1.28 -9.63
CA LEU A 43 3.46 -0.52 -8.38
C LEU A 43 4.80 -0.10 -7.77
N ARG A 44 5.78 -1.01 -7.74
CA ARG A 44 7.12 -0.69 -7.26
C ARG A 44 7.78 0.38 -8.14
N LEU A 45 7.59 0.30 -9.45
CA LEU A 45 8.09 1.32 -10.37
C LEU A 45 7.43 2.68 -10.10
N LEU A 46 6.10 2.74 -10.02
CA LEU A 46 5.36 3.97 -9.72
C LEU A 46 5.82 4.59 -8.39
N ALA A 47 5.97 3.79 -7.32
CA ALA A 47 6.45 4.25 -6.02
C ALA A 47 7.92 4.73 -6.06
N ALA A 48 8.76 4.12 -6.90
CA ALA A 48 10.17 4.49 -7.05
C ALA A 48 10.39 5.72 -7.94
N THR A 49 9.47 6.02 -8.86
CA THR A 49 9.57 7.16 -9.78
C THR A 49 8.80 8.38 -9.31
N HIS A 50 7.77 8.22 -8.47
CA HIS A 50 6.97 9.30 -7.91
C HIS A 50 7.26 9.48 -6.42
N LEU A 51 8.49 9.92 -6.12
CA LEU A 51 9.02 9.93 -4.74
C LEU A 51 8.21 10.80 -3.78
N GLY A 52 7.56 11.87 -4.24
CA GLY A 52 6.72 12.73 -3.40
C GLY A 52 5.29 12.21 -3.20
N ASP A 53 4.91 11.13 -3.89
CA ASP A 53 3.54 10.64 -3.89
C ASP A 53 3.33 9.60 -2.79
N HIS A 54 2.69 10.03 -1.70
CA HIS A 54 2.42 9.20 -0.55
C HIS A 54 1.42 8.07 -0.84
N PHE A 55 0.51 8.25 -1.82
CA PHE A 55 -0.44 7.22 -2.24
C PHE A 55 0.29 6.07 -2.96
N CYS A 56 1.11 6.40 -3.97
CA CYS A 56 1.94 5.43 -4.68
C CYS A 56 2.90 4.71 -3.73
N ARG A 57 3.56 5.45 -2.83
CA ARG A 57 4.48 4.88 -1.85
C ARG A 57 3.77 3.87 -0.93
N SER A 58 2.60 4.22 -0.42
CA SER A 58 1.80 3.32 0.43
C SER A 58 1.47 2.02 -0.29
N LEU A 59 0.93 2.10 -1.52
CA LEU A 59 0.57 0.92 -2.30
C LEU A 59 1.79 0.07 -2.71
N GLY A 60 2.95 0.69 -2.95
CA GLY A 60 4.21 0.00 -3.23
C GLY A 60 4.70 -0.88 -2.07
N TYR A 61 4.56 -0.42 -0.83
CA TYR A 61 4.81 -1.26 0.34
C TYR A 61 3.70 -2.30 0.53
N ALA A 62 2.43 -1.88 0.46
CA ALA A 62 1.28 -2.75 0.65
C ALA A 62 1.30 -3.97 -0.29
N VAL A 63 1.67 -3.80 -1.56
CA VAL A 63 1.73 -4.92 -2.51
C VAL A 63 2.82 -5.93 -2.14
N SER A 64 3.93 -5.49 -1.55
CA SER A 64 4.98 -6.40 -1.10
C SER A 64 4.50 -7.28 0.06
N ALA A 65 3.71 -6.74 0.99
CA ALA A 65 3.06 -7.50 2.05
C ALA A 65 1.94 -8.41 1.53
N LYS A 66 1.16 -7.97 0.54
CA LYS A 66 0.10 -8.75 -0.12
C LYS A 66 0.67 -9.96 -0.87
N THR A 67 1.75 -9.78 -1.64
CA THR A 67 2.36 -10.85 -2.44
C THR A 67 3.13 -11.84 -1.58
N LYS A 68 3.73 -11.40 -0.47
CA LYS A 68 4.56 -12.24 0.40
C LYS A 68 4.24 -11.97 1.88
N PRO A 69 3.09 -12.43 2.40
CA PRO A 69 2.69 -12.14 3.78
C PRO A 69 3.60 -12.79 4.85
N GLY A 70 4.39 -13.78 4.49
CA GLY A 70 5.33 -14.49 5.39
C GLY A 70 6.75 -13.92 5.45
N LEU A 71 7.01 -12.74 4.85
CA LEU A 71 8.34 -12.13 4.92
C LEU A 71 8.72 -11.82 6.37
N PRO A 72 9.99 -12.03 6.79
CA PRO A 72 10.46 -11.59 8.11
C PRO A 72 10.25 -10.08 8.37
N THR A 73 10.21 -9.30 7.29
CA THR A 73 10.04 -7.84 7.31
C THR A 73 8.60 -7.40 7.09
N VAL A 74 7.61 -8.30 7.06
CA VAL A 74 6.21 -7.94 6.74
C VAL A 74 5.66 -6.87 7.68
N ALA A 75 6.00 -6.92 8.97
CA ALA A 75 5.58 -5.91 9.95
C ALA A 75 6.17 -4.52 9.64
N VAL A 76 7.42 -4.46 9.20
CA VAL A 76 8.08 -3.21 8.79
C VAL A 76 7.44 -2.65 7.53
N VAL A 77 7.20 -3.51 6.53
CA VAL A 77 6.55 -3.12 5.27
C VAL A 77 5.13 -2.59 5.53
N LEU A 78 4.37 -3.23 6.42
CA LEU A 78 3.03 -2.75 6.82
C LEU A 78 3.11 -1.42 7.57
N ALA A 79 4.09 -1.23 8.46
CA ALA A 79 4.28 0.02 9.18
C ALA A 79 4.61 1.18 8.24
N GLU A 80 5.48 0.97 7.25
CA GLU A 80 5.83 1.97 6.23
C GLU A 80 4.64 2.28 5.31
N ALA A 81 3.86 1.27 4.91
CA ALA A 81 2.63 1.46 4.15
C ALA A 81 1.60 2.31 4.93
N ALA A 82 1.37 1.97 6.20
CA ALA A 82 0.44 2.69 7.07
C ALA A 82 0.88 4.15 7.30
N ARG A 83 2.18 4.38 7.51
CA ARG A 83 2.73 5.73 7.64
C ARG A 83 2.50 6.56 6.38
N ALA A 84 2.82 6.01 5.21
CA ALA A 84 2.60 6.70 3.95
C ALA A 84 1.11 6.99 3.69
N ALA A 85 0.21 6.07 4.04
CA ALA A 85 -1.23 6.33 3.96
C ALA A 85 -1.68 7.46 4.89
N ALA A 86 -1.16 7.52 6.11
CA ALA A 86 -1.48 8.59 7.07
C ALA A 86 -0.92 9.95 6.63
N ASP A 87 0.26 9.98 6.00
CA ASP A 87 0.82 11.20 5.44
C ASP A 87 -0.04 11.69 4.25
N PHE A 88 -0.45 10.78 3.35
CA PHE A 88 -1.38 11.10 2.26
C PHE A 88 -2.71 11.67 2.78
N ALA A 89 -3.34 11.00 3.75
CA ALA A 89 -4.61 11.46 4.34
C ALA A 89 -4.47 12.86 4.95
N ARG A 90 -3.35 13.14 5.62
CA ARG A 90 -3.07 14.45 6.21
C ARG A 90 -2.91 15.53 5.14
N GLU A 91 -2.23 15.24 4.03
CA GLU A 91 -2.04 16.19 2.93
C GLU A 91 -3.36 16.58 2.23
N ARG A 92 -4.36 15.69 2.21
CA ARG A 92 -5.69 15.98 1.64
C ARG A 92 -6.54 16.89 2.51
N GLU A 93 -6.28 16.91 3.82
CA GLU A 93 -7.03 17.72 4.79
C GLU A 93 -6.46 19.14 4.94
N MET A 94 -5.30 19.44 4.35
CA MET A 94 -4.67 20.77 4.35
C MET A 94 -5.15 21.62 3.18
#